data_AF-A0A9D6TR52-F1
#
_entry.id   AF-A0A9D6TR52-F1
#
_cell.length_a   1.000
_cell.length_b   1.000
_cell.length_c   1.000
_cell.angle_alpha   90.00
_cell.angle_beta   90.00
_cell.angle_gamma   90.00
#
_symmetry.space_group_name_H-M   'P 1'
#
loop_
_entity.id
_entity.type
_entity.pdbx_description
1 polymer ?
#
loop_
_entity_poly.entity_id
_entity_poly.type
_entity_poly.pdbx_seq_one_letter_code
_entity_poly.pdbx_strand_id
1 'polypeptide(L)'
;MKNAFSTLAVLAALAAVAFTLRTPRNPGDYDVIGFGRLPTLVNGRVKPNDTVARTSLLMMQGRQRVTAPDGRALSPNEWLLDVLFTPGAADHYATFEVVHPDVLALLDLTPAAGAGKKRFAQHQFAKKLGELDRQAKLADGTESAVRTPFQRAVVQLRNNVILYQRLQSSLAPADTADFFDQLARFEQTLPAGGAAAQAAHAVPPRDDPAAKFTLEMARIFSVMETYGYLLPIPPATGTADGTGWKTAGGAWSETLASGKVNPVAGAYAELGRAWRLHQPEKFNQAVQKLRQRFDETMPGVMRKCDVEARFNSAQPFYTSTTLYVIAFLLAVVSWLKWPEPLGRSAFGFVVIAFAVATAGIATRMWLEGRPPVTNLYSSALFVGWGAVALCLVLEWFYRNAIGSVAAGLTGFATLLIAHHLALGGDTLEMMRAVLDSNFWLATHVVTVTVGYSATFLAGFLALIYVLRGVLTRSLDQATGDALARMIYGVVCFATLFSFVGTVLGGIWADQSWGRFWGWDPKENGALLIVMWNAVILHARWGGLVRQRGLAALAIFGNIVTAWSWFGVNMLGVGLHSYGFMDAAFWWLVAFVVSQLAVIAVAGLPLAKWRSFGVAAA
;
A
#
# COMPACT_ATOMS: atom_id res chain seq x y z
N MET A 1 42.50 -3.89 9.48
CA MET A 1 41.51 -4.80 8.84
C MET A 1 40.10 -4.67 9.39
N LYS A 2 39.87 -4.67 10.72
CA LYS A 2 38.49 -4.64 11.31
C LYS A 2 37.69 -3.36 11.00
N ASN A 3 38.30 -2.18 11.03
CA ASN A 3 37.62 -0.92 10.67
C ASN A 3 37.31 -0.82 9.17
N ALA A 4 38.17 -1.40 8.32
CA ALA A 4 37.93 -1.44 6.87
C ALA A 4 36.70 -2.29 6.52
N PHE A 5 36.44 -3.38 7.26
CA PHE A 5 35.25 -4.21 7.04
C PHE A 5 33.95 -3.41 7.22
N SER A 6 33.82 -2.67 8.33
CA SER A 6 32.60 -1.91 8.60
C SER A 6 32.36 -0.81 7.56
N THR A 7 33.42 -0.11 7.16
CA THR A 7 33.34 0.92 6.11
C THR A 7 32.94 0.31 4.76
N LEU A 8 33.57 -0.80 4.36
CA LEU A 8 33.23 -1.48 3.09
C LEU A 8 31.79 -1.98 3.08
N ALA A 9 31.29 -2.52 4.20
CA ALA A 9 29.91 -2.98 4.31
C ALA A 9 28.90 -1.82 4.15
N VAL A 10 29.17 -0.67 4.77
CA VAL A 10 28.34 0.53 4.64
C VAL A 10 28.38 1.09 3.22
N LEU A 11 29.56 1.14 2.58
CA LEU A 11 29.70 1.57 1.18
C LEU A 11 28.96 0.63 0.22
N ALA A 12 29.02 -0.68 0.45
CA ALA A 12 28.27 -1.66 -0.32
C ALA A 12 26.74 -1.47 -0.17
N ALA A 13 26.27 -1.19 1.05
CA ALA A 13 24.86 -0.88 1.30
C ALA A 13 24.42 0.42 0.58
N LEU A 14 25.24 1.47 0.63
CA LEU A 14 24.98 2.72 -0.11
C LEU A 14 24.97 2.50 -1.62
N ALA A 15 25.89 1.71 -2.15
CA ALA A 15 25.94 1.37 -3.57
C ALA A 15 24.69 0.57 -3.99
N ALA A 16 24.23 -0.37 -3.16
CA ALA A 16 23.00 -1.12 -3.39
C ALA A 16 21.77 -0.19 -3.42
N VAL A 17 21.67 0.75 -2.49
CA VAL A 17 20.62 1.78 -2.49
C VAL A 17 20.70 2.68 -3.73
N ALA A 18 21.90 3.12 -4.10
CA ALA A 18 22.08 3.95 -5.31
C ALA A 18 21.65 3.21 -6.59
N PHE A 19 21.79 1.88 -6.62
CA PHE A 19 21.32 1.07 -7.73
C PHE A 19 19.79 1.04 -7.84
N THR A 20 19.06 1.06 -6.72
CA THR A 20 17.59 1.09 -6.75
C THR A 20 17.02 2.43 -7.22
N LEU A 21 17.80 3.51 -7.12
CA LEU A 21 17.43 4.84 -7.62
C LEU A 21 17.62 5.02 -9.13
N ARG A 22 18.21 4.03 -9.82
CA ARG A 22 18.40 4.11 -11.28
C ARG A 22 17.04 4.08 -11.98
N THR A 23 16.88 4.95 -12.97
CA THR A 23 15.66 4.96 -13.77
C THR A 23 15.57 3.64 -14.55
N PRO A 24 14.43 2.94 -14.52
CA PRO A 24 14.22 1.77 -15.35
C PRO A 24 14.46 2.09 -16.83
N ARG A 25 14.91 1.10 -17.61
CA ARG A 25 15.02 1.21 -19.07
C ARG A 25 13.80 0.58 -19.73
N ASN A 26 13.41 1.10 -20.89
CA ASN A 26 12.36 0.48 -21.69
C ASN A 26 12.80 -0.95 -22.08
N PRO A 27 11.91 -1.96 -21.98
CA PRO A 27 12.24 -3.35 -22.28
C PRO A 27 12.49 -3.62 -23.77
N GLY A 28 12.09 -2.70 -24.65
CA GLY A 28 12.29 -2.75 -26.10
C GLY A 28 12.13 -1.37 -26.73
N ASP A 29 11.71 -1.33 -27.99
CA ASP A 29 11.65 -0.10 -28.80
C ASP A 29 10.50 0.86 -28.41
N TYR A 30 9.52 0.36 -27.66
CA TYR A 30 8.39 1.14 -27.17
C TYR A 30 8.72 1.93 -25.92
N ASP A 31 8.28 3.19 -25.85
CA ASP A 31 8.35 4.06 -24.68
C ASP A 31 7.26 3.74 -23.64
N VAL A 32 7.31 2.51 -23.14
CA VAL A 32 6.37 1.98 -22.16
C VAL A 32 6.49 2.73 -20.82
N ILE A 33 7.69 3.19 -20.46
CA ILE A 33 7.90 4.02 -19.27
C ILE A 33 7.26 5.39 -19.44
N GLY A 34 7.38 6.00 -20.62
CA GLY A 34 6.71 7.25 -20.95
C GLY A 34 5.19 7.13 -20.82
N PHE A 35 4.60 6.05 -21.36
CA PHE A 35 3.18 5.72 -21.20
C PHE A 35 2.79 5.54 -19.73
N GLY A 36 3.57 4.77 -18.97
CA GLY A 36 3.32 4.53 -17.55
C GLY A 36 3.31 5.81 -16.71
N ARG A 37 3.99 6.86 -17.16
CA ARG A 37 4.02 8.16 -16.47
C ARG A 37 2.87 9.10 -16.84
N LEU A 38 2.04 8.75 -17.82
CA LEU A 38 0.89 9.56 -18.19
C LEU A 38 -0.13 9.59 -17.03
N PRO A 39 -0.71 10.76 -16.74
CA PRO A 39 -1.62 10.94 -15.62
C PRO A 39 -3.02 10.41 -15.94
N THR A 40 -3.68 9.88 -14.93
CA THR A 40 -5.10 9.53 -14.95
C THR A 40 -5.72 9.76 -13.57
N LEU A 41 -6.96 10.22 -13.53
CA LEU A 41 -7.73 10.29 -12.29
C LEU A 41 -8.37 8.93 -12.00
N VAL A 42 -8.01 8.35 -10.85
CA VAL A 42 -8.57 7.08 -10.37
C VAL A 42 -8.79 7.16 -8.86
N ASN A 43 -9.97 6.76 -8.40
CA ASN A 43 -10.38 6.82 -6.99
C ASN A 43 -10.18 8.21 -6.36
N GLY A 44 -10.49 9.28 -7.11
CA GLY A 44 -10.40 10.66 -6.64
C GLY A 44 -9.00 11.27 -6.58
N ARG A 45 -7.95 10.57 -7.02
CA ARG A 45 -6.56 11.08 -7.07
C ARG A 45 -5.94 10.92 -8.46
N VAL A 46 -5.32 11.98 -8.98
CA VAL A 46 -4.51 11.91 -10.20
C VAL A 46 -3.22 11.17 -9.90
N LYS A 47 -2.93 10.12 -10.66
CA LYS A 47 -1.76 9.24 -10.49
C LYS A 47 -1.26 8.74 -11.85
N PRO A 48 0.00 8.28 -11.94
CA PRO A 48 0.51 7.70 -13.18
C PRO A 48 -0.19 6.37 -13.50
N ASN A 49 -0.33 6.06 -14.79
CA ASN A 49 -0.77 4.74 -15.26
C ASN A 49 0.06 3.58 -14.67
N ASP A 50 1.35 3.81 -14.36
CA ASP A 50 2.23 2.85 -13.67
C ASP A 50 1.71 2.45 -12.29
N THR A 51 1.19 3.42 -11.52
CA THR A 51 0.55 3.09 -10.24
C THR A 51 -0.69 2.24 -10.47
N VAL A 52 -1.55 2.62 -11.41
CA VAL A 52 -2.78 1.86 -11.71
C VAL A 52 -2.46 0.44 -12.15
N ALA A 53 -1.47 0.26 -13.01
CA ALA A 53 -1.03 -1.05 -13.48
C ALA A 53 -0.55 -1.94 -12.33
N ARG A 54 0.34 -1.40 -11.49
CA ARG A 54 0.93 -2.14 -10.37
C ARG A 54 -0.09 -2.53 -9.32
N THR A 55 -0.98 -1.60 -8.94
CA THR A 55 -1.98 -1.86 -7.90
C THR A 55 -3.05 -2.82 -8.40
N SER A 56 -3.49 -2.70 -9.65
CA SER A 56 -4.45 -3.63 -10.26
C SER A 56 -3.89 -5.05 -10.31
N LEU A 57 -2.65 -5.23 -10.79
CA LEU A 57 -2.00 -6.55 -10.77
C LEU A 57 -1.82 -7.09 -9.35
N LEU A 58 -1.45 -6.24 -8.39
CA LEU A 58 -1.29 -6.66 -7.00
C LEU A 58 -2.62 -7.17 -6.41
N MET A 59 -3.73 -6.49 -6.69
CA MET A 59 -5.08 -6.91 -6.26
C MET A 59 -5.51 -8.22 -6.93
N MET A 60 -5.21 -8.39 -8.22
CA MET A 60 -5.66 -9.54 -9.02
C MET A 60 -4.85 -10.82 -8.76
N GLN A 61 -3.53 -10.72 -8.54
CA GLN A 61 -2.64 -11.88 -8.44
C GLN A 61 -1.55 -11.80 -7.35
N GLY A 62 -1.61 -10.80 -6.46
CA GLY A 62 -0.61 -10.63 -5.40
C GLY A 62 0.80 -10.32 -5.91
N ARG A 63 0.96 -9.95 -7.19
CA ARG A 63 2.24 -9.67 -7.85
C ARG A 63 2.08 -8.52 -8.85
N GLN A 64 3.15 -7.77 -9.10
CA GLN A 64 3.15 -6.64 -10.04
C GLN A 64 3.63 -7.03 -11.46
N ARG A 65 3.75 -8.31 -11.78
CA ARG A 65 4.18 -8.80 -13.11
C ARG A 65 3.33 -9.99 -13.50
N VAL A 66 3.00 -10.10 -14.78
CA VAL A 66 2.23 -11.22 -15.32
C VAL A 66 3.11 -12.03 -16.27
N THR A 67 2.81 -13.32 -16.40
CA THR A 67 3.46 -14.20 -17.38
C THR A 67 2.54 -14.36 -18.59
N ALA A 68 3.06 -14.04 -19.77
CA ALA A 68 2.38 -14.26 -21.03
C ALA A 68 2.48 -15.75 -21.45
N PRO A 69 1.62 -16.23 -22.39
CA PRO A 69 1.61 -17.63 -22.84
C PRO A 69 2.94 -18.11 -23.44
N ASP A 70 3.73 -17.18 -23.98
CA ASP A 70 5.09 -17.41 -24.52
C ASP A 70 6.16 -17.58 -23.42
N GLY A 71 5.76 -17.49 -22.13
CA GLY A 71 6.65 -17.57 -20.97
C GLY A 71 7.33 -16.25 -20.61
N ARG A 72 7.11 -15.18 -21.39
CA ARG A 72 7.71 -13.86 -21.13
C ARG A 72 7.05 -13.20 -19.92
N ALA A 73 7.85 -12.58 -19.06
CA ALA A 73 7.36 -11.79 -17.93
C ALA A 73 7.11 -10.34 -18.38
N LEU A 74 5.85 -9.93 -18.44
CA LEU A 74 5.46 -8.57 -18.79
C LEU A 74 5.66 -7.62 -17.61
N SER A 75 6.13 -6.41 -17.89
CA SER A 75 6.08 -5.31 -16.94
C SER A 75 4.62 -4.87 -16.68
N PRO A 76 4.33 -4.18 -15.55
CA PRO A 76 2.98 -3.69 -15.29
C PRO A 76 2.42 -2.84 -16.44
N ASN A 77 3.26 -2.00 -17.03
CA ASN A 77 2.84 -1.06 -18.07
C ASN A 77 2.60 -1.77 -19.43
N GLU A 78 3.40 -2.78 -19.79
CA GLU A 78 3.11 -3.64 -20.96
C GLU A 78 1.78 -4.38 -20.77
N TRP A 79 1.55 -4.95 -19.58
CA TRP A 79 0.28 -5.59 -19.26
C TRP A 79 -0.90 -4.62 -19.39
N LEU A 80 -0.78 -3.42 -18.83
CA LEU A 80 -1.85 -2.42 -18.90
C LEU A 80 -2.11 -1.97 -20.34
N LEU A 81 -1.07 -1.79 -21.17
CA LEU A 81 -1.22 -1.50 -22.60
C LEU A 81 -1.99 -2.62 -23.31
N ASP A 82 -1.66 -3.87 -23.03
CA ASP A 82 -2.37 -5.01 -23.62
C ASP A 82 -3.81 -5.10 -23.15
N VAL A 83 -4.10 -4.84 -21.88
CA VAL A 83 -5.47 -4.79 -21.36
C VAL A 83 -6.29 -3.69 -22.02
N LEU A 84 -5.69 -2.50 -22.22
CA LEU A 84 -6.37 -1.33 -22.78
C LEU A 84 -6.57 -1.41 -24.30
N PHE A 85 -5.63 -2.04 -25.01
CA PHE A 85 -5.58 -1.97 -26.46
C PHE A 85 -5.64 -3.32 -27.15
N THR A 86 -5.21 -4.42 -26.54
CA THR A 86 -5.31 -5.77 -27.12
C THR A 86 -5.95 -6.75 -26.13
N PRO A 87 -7.20 -6.49 -25.68
CA PRO A 87 -7.85 -7.26 -24.61
C PRO A 87 -7.92 -8.76 -24.94
N GLY A 88 -8.17 -9.12 -26.20
CA GLY A 88 -8.16 -10.51 -26.64
C GLY A 88 -6.83 -11.24 -26.40
N ALA A 89 -5.68 -10.55 -26.46
CA ALA A 89 -4.39 -11.13 -26.06
C ALA A 89 -4.25 -11.17 -24.53
N ALA A 90 -4.64 -10.09 -23.85
CA ALA A 90 -4.53 -9.96 -22.40
C ALA A 90 -5.35 -11.02 -21.64
N ASP A 91 -6.47 -11.48 -22.20
CA ASP A 91 -7.35 -12.49 -21.61
C ASP A 91 -6.70 -13.88 -21.54
N HIS A 92 -5.59 -14.09 -22.24
CA HIS A 92 -4.74 -15.27 -22.15
C HIS A 92 -3.64 -15.17 -21.09
N TYR A 93 -3.46 -14.02 -20.46
CA TYR A 93 -2.43 -13.83 -19.45
C TYR A 93 -2.90 -14.33 -18.09
N ALA A 94 -2.02 -15.01 -17.34
CA ALA A 94 -2.34 -15.59 -16.03
C ALA A 94 -2.45 -14.51 -14.93
N THR A 95 -3.51 -13.70 -15.02
CA THR A 95 -3.71 -12.45 -14.27
C THR A 95 -4.46 -12.64 -12.95
N PHE A 96 -5.22 -13.73 -12.76
CA PHE A 96 -6.09 -13.92 -11.60
C PHE A 96 -5.58 -15.01 -10.67
N GLU A 97 -5.32 -14.69 -9.41
CA GLU A 97 -5.04 -15.71 -8.39
C GLU A 97 -6.34 -16.34 -7.86
N VAL A 98 -6.48 -17.65 -8.05
CA VAL A 98 -7.61 -18.44 -7.54
C VAL A 98 -7.03 -19.64 -6.78
N VAL A 99 -7.16 -19.61 -5.47
CA VAL A 99 -6.57 -20.63 -4.57
C VAL A 99 -7.62 -21.41 -3.77
N HIS A 100 -8.83 -20.89 -3.64
CA HIS A 100 -9.88 -21.52 -2.84
C HIS A 100 -10.46 -22.74 -3.60
N PRO A 101 -10.43 -23.96 -3.02
CA PRO A 101 -10.87 -25.17 -3.71
C PRO A 101 -12.29 -25.10 -4.27
N ASP A 102 -13.25 -24.58 -3.49
CA ASP A 102 -14.64 -24.48 -3.95
C ASP A 102 -14.82 -23.43 -5.06
N VAL A 103 -13.97 -22.39 -5.11
CA VAL A 103 -14.00 -21.40 -6.21
C VAL A 103 -13.38 -21.99 -7.47
N LEU A 104 -12.32 -22.79 -7.33
CA LEU A 104 -11.77 -23.56 -8.46
C LEU A 104 -12.82 -24.51 -9.03
N ALA A 105 -13.53 -25.25 -8.17
CA ALA A 105 -14.62 -26.13 -8.59
C ALA A 105 -15.77 -25.35 -9.26
N LEU A 106 -16.17 -24.20 -8.72
CA LEU A 106 -17.20 -23.33 -9.29
C LEU A 106 -16.88 -22.90 -10.74
N LEU A 107 -15.59 -22.63 -10.99
CA LEU A 107 -15.09 -22.13 -12.27
C LEU A 107 -14.61 -23.23 -13.23
N ASP A 108 -14.80 -24.51 -12.88
CA ASP A 108 -14.26 -25.68 -13.59
C ASP A 108 -12.72 -25.60 -13.81
N LEU A 109 -11.99 -25.03 -12.84
CA LEU A 109 -10.54 -24.87 -12.88
C LEU A 109 -9.85 -25.98 -12.07
N THR A 110 -8.72 -26.47 -12.57
CA THR A 110 -7.82 -27.35 -11.82
C THR A 110 -6.52 -26.64 -11.49
N PRO A 111 -5.91 -26.86 -10.32
CA PRO A 111 -4.62 -26.25 -9.99
C PRO A 111 -3.54 -26.50 -11.05
N ALA A 112 -3.54 -27.67 -11.71
CA ALA A 112 -2.56 -27.98 -12.74
C ALA A 112 -2.67 -27.08 -14.00
N ALA A 113 -3.85 -26.54 -14.28
CA ALA A 113 -4.09 -25.65 -15.42
C ALA A 113 -3.64 -24.20 -15.16
N GLY A 114 -3.31 -23.85 -13.91
CA GLY A 114 -2.88 -22.51 -13.53
C GLY A 114 -1.37 -22.34 -13.53
N ALA A 115 -0.88 -21.18 -13.96
CA ALA A 115 0.51 -20.79 -13.82
C ALA A 115 0.92 -20.78 -12.33
N GLY A 116 2.01 -21.47 -12.01
CA GLY A 116 2.44 -21.68 -10.62
C GLY A 116 1.38 -22.35 -9.73
N LYS A 117 0.44 -23.08 -10.34
CA LYS A 117 -0.70 -23.77 -9.72
C LYS A 117 -1.74 -22.87 -9.03
N LYS A 118 -1.70 -21.56 -9.28
CA LYS A 118 -2.54 -20.58 -8.56
C LYS A 118 -3.13 -19.50 -9.46
N ARG A 119 -2.51 -19.22 -10.61
CA ARG A 119 -2.86 -18.07 -11.46
C ARG A 119 -3.49 -18.53 -12.76
N PHE A 120 -4.63 -17.94 -13.09
CA PHE A 120 -5.46 -18.32 -14.22
C PHE A 120 -5.69 -17.11 -15.12
N ALA A 121 -5.88 -17.39 -16.39
CA ALA A 121 -6.22 -16.40 -17.41
C ALA A 121 -7.74 -16.28 -17.53
N GLN A 122 -8.24 -15.09 -17.85
CA GLN A 122 -9.69 -14.83 -17.86
C GLN A 122 -10.43 -15.79 -18.81
N HIS A 123 -9.87 -16.06 -19.99
CA HIS A 123 -10.50 -16.94 -20.97
C HIS A 123 -10.75 -18.36 -20.43
N GLN A 124 -9.97 -18.82 -19.45
CA GLN A 124 -10.11 -20.17 -18.87
C GLN A 124 -11.43 -20.34 -18.10
N PHE A 125 -11.97 -19.25 -17.55
CA PHE A 125 -13.21 -19.27 -16.76
C PHE A 125 -14.27 -18.28 -17.28
N ALA A 126 -14.10 -17.71 -18.47
CA ALA A 126 -15.01 -16.74 -19.06
C ALA A 126 -16.47 -17.25 -19.13
N LYS A 127 -16.67 -18.54 -19.43
CA LYS A 127 -18.00 -19.18 -19.50
C LYS A 127 -18.71 -19.26 -18.13
N LYS A 128 -17.98 -19.11 -17.03
CA LYS A 128 -18.48 -19.22 -15.65
C LYS A 128 -18.63 -17.86 -14.96
N LEU A 129 -18.35 -16.75 -15.65
CA LEU A 129 -18.51 -15.41 -15.08
C LEU A 129 -19.94 -15.13 -14.60
N GLY A 130 -20.96 -15.60 -15.33
CA GLY A 130 -22.35 -15.45 -14.91
C GLY A 130 -22.68 -16.21 -13.61
N GLU A 131 -22.03 -17.35 -13.37
CA GLU A 131 -22.19 -18.10 -12.11
C GLU A 131 -21.42 -17.42 -10.97
N LEU A 132 -20.20 -16.93 -11.24
CA LEU A 132 -19.44 -16.12 -10.29
C LEU A 132 -20.25 -14.88 -9.84
N ASP A 133 -20.90 -14.18 -10.77
CA ASP A 133 -21.78 -13.05 -10.47
C ASP A 133 -22.99 -13.45 -9.63
N ARG A 134 -23.60 -14.60 -9.91
CA ARG A 134 -24.72 -15.12 -9.14
C ARG A 134 -24.30 -15.40 -7.69
N GLN A 135 -23.20 -16.10 -7.48
CA GLN A 135 -22.70 -16.44 -6.15
C GLN A 135 -22.30 -15.17 -5.36
N ALA A 136 -21.70 -14.19 -6.02
CA ALA A 136 -21.35 -12.93 -5.36
C ALA A 136 -22.60 -12.14 -4.95
N LYS A 137 -23.65 -12.08 -5.79
CA LYS A 137 -24.93 -11.44 -5.43
C LYS A 137 -25.59 -12.12 -4.22
N LEU A 138 -25.48 -13.44 -4.10
CA LEU A 138 -25.96 -14.16 -2.92
C LEU A 138 -25.14 -13.80 -1.66
N ALA A 139 -23.82 -13.59 -1.82
CA ALA A 139 -22.96 -13.13 -0.74
C ALA A 139 -23.17 -11.67 -0.35
N ASP A 140 -23.65 -10.81 -1.27
CA ASP A 140 -23.90 -9.39 -1.00
C ASP A 140 -25.00 -9.17 0.04
N GLY A 141 -25.99 -10.06 0.12
CA GLY A 141 -27.03 -10.04 1.16
C GLY A 141 -26.53 -10.41 2.56
N THR A 142 -25.28 -10.85 2.70
CA THR A 142 -24.64 -11.18 3.97
C THR A 142 -23.63 -10.10 4.35
N GLU A 143 -23.70 -9.60 5.59
CA GLU A 143 -22.72 -8.64 6.12
C GLU A 143 -21.29 -9.19 6.00
N SER A 144 -20.34 -8.34 5.59
CA SER A 144 -18.97 -8.76 5.29
C SER A 144 -18.29 -9.54 6.41
N ALA A 145 -18.58 -9.19 7.67
CA ALA A 145 -17.97 -9.80 8.87
C ALA A 145 -18.38 -11.26 9.06
N VAL A 146 -19.59 -11.65 8.64
CA VAL A 146 -20.13 -13.00 8.82
C VAL A 146 -20.10 -13.85 7.55
N ARG A 147 -19.55 -13.31 6.45
CA ARG A 147 -19.34 -14.09 5.21
C ARG A 147 -18.42 -15.29 5.45
N THR A 148 -18.79 -16.42 4.86
CA THR A 148 -17.94 -17.62 4.83
C THR A 148 -16.66 -17.38 4.01
N PRO A 149 -15.58 -18.16 4.22
CA PRO A 149 -14.36 -18.05 3.41
C PRO A 149 -14.62 -18.17 1.90
N PHE A 150 -15.53 -19.06 1.49
CA PHE A 150 -15.96 -19.21 0.10
C PHE A 150 -16.61 -17.94 -0.44
N GLN A 151 -17.61 -17.39 0.27
CA GLN A 151 -18.29 -16.15 -0.14
C GLN A 151 -17.31 -14.97 -0.28
N ARG A 152 -16.35 -14.83 0.65
CA ARG A 152 -15.31 -13.80 0.55
C ARG A 152 -14.45 -13.99 -0.69
N ALA A 153 -14.01 -15.22 -0.96
CA ALA A 153 -13.19 -15.53 -2.13
C ALA A 153 -13.94 -15.27 -3.45
N VAL A 154 -15.22 -15.61 -3.52
CA VAL A 154 -16.11 -15.30 -4.65
C VAL A 154 -16.23 -13.79 -4.87
N VAL A 155 -16.56 -13.02 -3.82
CA VAL A 155 -16.71 -11.55 -3.92
C VAL A 155 -15.39 -10.90 -4.31
N GLN A 156 -14.27 -11.32 -3.73
CA GLN A 156 -12.95 -10.81 -4.07
C GLN A 156 -12.60 -11.06 -5.54
N LEU A 157 -12.77 -12.31 -6.01
CA LEU A 157 -12.48 -12.65 -7.40
C LEU A 157 -13.39 -11.89 -8.36
N ARG A 158 -14.68 -11.76 -8.05
CA ARG A 158 -15.61 -10.96 -8.85
C ARG A 158 -15.17 -9.50 -8.94
N ASN A 159 -14.82 -8.87 -7.82
CA ASN A 159 -14.36 -7.48 -7.81
C ASN A 159 -13.10 -7.30 -8.66
N ASN A 160 -12.19 -8.27 -8.62
CA ASN A 160 -10.99 -8.30 -9.46
C ASN A 160 -11.35 -8.43 -10.95
N VAL A 161 -12.30 -9.29 -11.32
CA VAL A 161 -12.78 -9.43 -12.70
C VAL A 161 -13.46 -8.15 -13.19
N ILE A 162 -14.31 -7.53 -12.36
CA ILE A 162 -14.97 -6.26 -12.70
C ILE A 162 -13.91 -5.17 -12.93
N LEU A 163 -12.92 -5.04 -12.05
CA LEU A 163 -11.83 -4.09 -12.24
C LEU A 163 -11.11 -4.33 -13.58
N TYR A 164 -10.81 -5.59 -13.89
CA TYR A 164 -10.19 -5.96 -15.16
C TYR A 164 -11.05 -5.57 -16.38
N GLN A 165 -12.34 -5.89 -16.38
CA GLN A 165 -13.27 -5.54 -17.46
C GLN A 165 -13.45 -4.02 -17.63
N ARG A 166 -13.46 -3.27 -16.52
CA ARG A 166 -13.51 -1.81 -16.55
C ARG A 166 -12.22 -1.20 -17.10
N LEU A 167 -11.06 -1.81 -16.80
CA LEU A 167 -9.79 -1.44 -17.44
C LEU A 167 -9.86 -1.67 -18.95
N GLN A 168 -10.33 -2.85 -19.41
CA GLN A 168 -10.47 -3.14 -20.84
C GLN A 168 -11.32 -2.10 -21.58
N SER A 169 -12.38 -1.60 -20.93
CA SER A 169 -13.31 -0.60 -21.50
C SER A 169 -12.85 0.87 -21.34
N SER A 170 -11.64 1.13 -20.83
CA SER A 170 -11.24 2.49 -20.44
C SER A 170 -10.79 3.40 -21.59
N LEU A 171 -10.11 2.85 -22.61
CA LEU A 171 -9.56 3.61 -23.74
C LEU A 171 -10.08 3.14 -25.11
N ALA A 172 -10.53 1.89 -25.19
CA ALA A 172 -11.15 1.29 -26.36
C ALA A 172 -12.25 0.31 -25.89
N PRO A 173 -13.22 -0.05 -26.73
CA PRO A 173 -14.13 -1.14 -26.43
C PRO A 173 -13.39 -2.48 -26.41
N ALA A 174 -13.80 -3.38 -25.51
CA ALA A 174 -13.22 -4.71 -25.37
C ALA A 174 -13.45 -5.59 -26.62
N ASP A 175 -14.63 -5.48 -27.23
CA ASP A 175 -15.14 -6.46 -28.22
C ASP A 175 -15.03 -6.00 -29.68
N THR A 176 -14.35 -4.89 -29.97
CA THR A 176 -14.30 -4.29 -31.31
C THR A 176 -12.87 -4.25 -31.86
N ALA A 177 -12.54 -5.21 -32.72
CA ALA A 177 -11.21 -5.36 -33.31
C ALA A 177 -10.81 -4.18 -34.21
N ASP A 178 -11.79 -3.59 -34.90
CA ASP A 178 -11.64 -2.49 -35.87
C ASP A 178 -11.94 -1.11 -35.28
N PHE A 179 -12.09 -0.98 -33.95
CA PHE A 179 -12.48 0.27 -33.29
C PHE A 179 -11.67 1.49 -33.73
N PHE A 180 -10.34 1.39 -33.83
CA PHE A 180 -9.51 2.54 -34.23
C PHE A 180 -9.67 2.91 -35.69
N ASP A 181 -10.01 1.96 -36.56
CA ASP A 181 -10.32 2.25 -37.96
C ASP A 181 -11.74 2.84 -38.08
N GLN A 182 -12.70 2.36 -37.29
CA GLN A 182 -14.02 2.98 -37.16
C GLN A 182 -13.91 4.40 -36.62
N LEU A 183 -13.07 4.64 -35.62
CA LEU A 183 -12.85 5.96 -35.04
C LEU A 183 -12.20 6.92 -36.05
N ALA A 184 -11.24 6.45 -36.83
CA ALA A 184 -10.64 7.25 -37.91
C ALA A 184 -11.67 7.60 -39.00
N ARG A 185 -12.58 6.68 -39.35
CA ARG A 185 -13.71 6.98 -40.26
C ARG A 185 -14.66 8.00 -39.65
N PHE A 186 -14.99 7.82 -38.37
CA PHE A 186 -15.84 8.74 -37.62
C PHE A 186 -15.28 10.17 -37.66
N GLU A 187 -13.99 10.35 -37.38
CA GLU A 187 -13.32 11.66 -37.44
C GLU A 187 -13.41 12.32 -38.83
N GLN A 188 -13.30 11.53 -39.91
CA GLN A 188 -13.42 12.03 -41.28
C GLN A 188 -14.86 12.42 -41.65
N THR A 189 -15.84 11.79 -41.02
CA THR A 189 -17.27 12.02 -41.27
C THR A 189 -17.91 13.04 -40.32
N LEU A 190 -17.13 13.62 -39.39
CA LEU A 190 -17.63 14.62 -38.45
C LEU A 190 -18.27 15.81 -39.20
N PRO A 191 -19.56 16.10 -39.01
CA PRO A 191 -20.20 17.25 -39.64
C PRO A 191 -19.55 18.54 -39.16
N ALA A 192 -19.27 19.46 -40.07
CA ALA A 192 -18.71 20.77 -39.72
C ALA A 192 -19.72 21.56 -38.84
N GLY A 193 -19.32 21.90 -37.60
CA GLY A 193 -19.98 22.91 -36.76
C GLY A 193 -21.34 22.56 -36.17
N GLY A 194 -21.41 21.63 -35.20
CA GLY A 194 -22.58 21.45 -34.32
C GLY A 194 -23.84 20.85 -34.96
N ALA A 195 -23.86 20.63 -36.29
CA ALA A 195 -24.95 19.99 -37.01
C ALA A 195 -25.23 18.55 -36.53
N ALA A 196 -24.26 17.87 -35.91
CA ALA A 196 -24.41 16.55 -35.32
C ALA A 196 -25.40 16.53 -34.13
N ALA A 197 -25.42 17.57 -33.28
CA ALA A 197 -26.37 17.69 -32.18
C ALA A 197 -27.79 18.02 -32.66
N GLN A 198 -27.92 18.79 -33.75
CA GLN A 198 -29.21 19.07 -34.39
C GLN A 198 -29.75 17.85 -35.16
N ALA A 199 -28.88 17.06 -35.79
CA ALA A 199 -29.23 15.80 -36.44
C ALA A 199 -29.52 14.66 -35.46
N ALA A 200 -28.93 14.66 -34.26
CA ALA A 200 -29.22 13.69 -33.21
C ALA A 200 -30.63 13.84 -32.58
N HIS A 201 -31.24 15.03 -32.73
CA HIS A 201 -32.63 15.29 -32.32
C HIS A 201 -33.64 15.22 -33.47
N ALA A 202 -33.18 15.27 -34.72
CA ALA A 202 -33.99 14.89 -35.86
C ALA A 202 -34.08 13.37 -35.91
N VAL A 203 -35.28 12.79 -36.06
CA VAL A 203 -35.41 11.35 -36.32
C VAL A 203 -34.75 11.09 -37.68
N PRO A 204 -33.60 10.42 -37.75
CA PRO A 204 -32.99 10.13 -39.04
C PRO A 204 -33.92 9.19 -39.81
N PRO A 205 -33.94 9.23 -41.15
CA PRO A 205 -34.55 8.14 -41.92
C PRO A 205 -33.94 6.82 -41.43
N ARG A 206 -34.80 5.86 -41.03
CA ARG A 206 -34.38 4.59 -40.39
C ARG A 206 -33.40 3.76 -41.23
N ASP A 207 -33.19 4.13 -42.49
CA ASP A 207 -32.39 3.42 -43.49
C ASP A 207 -31.11 4.14 -43.96
N ASP A 208 -30.73 5.29 -43.39
CA ASP A 208 -29.46 5.95 -43.72
C ASP A 208 -28.25 5.21 -43.08
N PRO A 209 -27.30 4.66 -43.87
CA PRO A 209 -26.09 4.01 -43.35
C PRO A 209 -25.22 4.92 -42.47
N ALA A 210 -25.14 6.22 -42.74
CA ALA A 210 -24.34 7.15 -41.97
C ALA A 210 -24.95 7.42 -40.58
N ALA A 211 -26.27 7.50 -40.51
CA ALA A 211 -27.00 7.62 -39.24
C ALA A 211 -26.86 6.35 -38.38
N LYS A 212 -26.91 5.16 -39.00
CA LYS A 212 -26.68 3.87 -38.30
C LYS A 212 -25.27 3.79 -37.72
N PHE A 213 -24.25 4.16 -38.49
CA PHE A 213 -22.86 4.18 -38.03
C PHE A 213 -22.65 5.18 -36.87
N THR A 214 -23.24 6.37 -36.98
CA THR A 214 -23.15 7.40 -35.92
C THR A 214 -23.80 6.91 -34.62
N LEU A 215 -24.96 6.23 -34.70
CA LEU A 215 -25.62 5.66 -33.54
C LEU A 215 -24.81 4.52 -32.90
N GLU A 216 -24.15 3.69 -33.72
CA GLU A 216 -23.24 2.64 -33.25
C GLU A 216 -22.06 3.22 -32.48
N MET A 217 -21.39 4.24 -33.04
CA MET A 217 -20.30 4.95 -32.36
C MET A 217 -20.78 5.61 -31.05
N ALA A 218 -21.96 6.25 -31.06
CA ALA A 218 -22.55 6.85 -29.87
C ALA A 218 -22.79 5.82 -28.76
N ARG A 219 -23.25 4.61 -29.13
CA ARG A 219 -23.43 3.50 -28.18
C ARG A 219 -22.10 3.02 -27.62
N ILE A 220 -21.07 2.88 -28.46
CA ILE A 220 -19.72 2.50 -28.03
C ILE A 220 -19.17 3.53 -27.04
N PHE A 221 -19.27 4.82 -27.35
CA PHE A 221 -18.81 5.90 -26.48
C PHE A 221 -19.54 5.92 -25.14
N SER A 222 -20.87 5.73 -25.14
CA SER A 222 -21.68 5.64 -23.91
C SER A 222 -21.29 4.44 -23.03
N VAL A 223 -21.00 3.28 -23.63
CA VAL A 223 -20.50 2.11 -22.90
C VAL A 223 -19.13 2.40 -22.27
N MET A 224 -18.18 2.94 -23.05
CA MET A 224 -16.87 3.34 -22.53
C MET A 224 -16.97 4.41 -21.43
N GLU A 225 -17.93 5.33 -21.56
CA GLU A 225 -18.18 6.38 -20.59
C GLU A 225 -18.69 5.83 -19.25
N THR A 226 -19.61 4.85 -19.33
CA THR A 226 -20.23 4.22 -18.15
C THR A 226 -19.29 3.25 -17.45
N TYR A 227 -18.55 2.43 -18.22
CA TYR A 227 -17.78 1.31 -17.68
C TYR A 227 -16.28 1.59 -17.55
N GLY A 228 -15.76 2.65 -18.16
CA GLY A 228 -14.37 3.05 -18.03
C GLY A 228 -13.93 3.17 -16.57
N TYR A 229 -12.76 2.62 -16.27
CA TYR A 229 -12.11 2.79 -14.96
C TYR A 229 -11.21 4.02 -14.92
N LEU A 230 -10.46 4.25 -16.00
CA LEU A 230 -9.55 5.38 -16.12
C LEU A 230 -10.33 6.64 -16.52
N LEU A 231 -9.98 7.76 -15.90
CA LEU A 231 -10.36 9.08 -16.36
C LEU A 231 -9.08 9.78 -16.85
N PRO A 232 -8.64 9.54 -18.10
CA PRO A 232 -7.36 10.01 -18.61
C PRO A 232 -7.45 11.39 -19.28
N ILE A 233 -8.66 11.91 -19.48
CA ILE A 233 -8.88 13.17 -20.19
C ILE A 233 -8.96 14.30 -19.15
N PRO A 234 -8.01 15.25 -19.12
CA PRO A 234 -8.03 16.34 -18.17
C PRO A 234 -9.16 17.33 -18.49
N PRO A 235 -9.61 18.12 -17.51
CA PRO A 235 -10.52 19.22 -17.77
C PRO A 235 -9.89 20.28 -18.70
N ALA A 236 -10.73 21.10 -19.33
CA ALA A 236 -10.27 22.22 -20.14
C ALA A 236 -9.44 23.21 -19.29
N THR A 237 -8.41 23.82 -19.89
CA THR A 237 -7.54 24.80 -19.24
C THR A 237 -8.34 25.93 -18.57
N GLY A 238 -8.14 26.13 -17.27
CA GLY A 238 -8.76 27.23 -16.50
C GLY A 238 -9.88 26.83 -15.53
N THR A 239 -10.34 25.57 -15.52
CA THR A 239 -11.23 25.08 -14.46
C THR A 239 -10.38 24.56 -13.29
N ALA A 240 -10.42 25.29 -12.17
CA ALA A 240 -9.57 25.05 -10.99
C ALA A 240 -9.93 23.77 -10.21
N ASP A 241 -11.07 23.16 -10.49
CA ASP A 241 -11.55 22.00 -9.76
C ASP A 241 -11.08 20.71 -10.43
N GLY A 242 -10.25 19.93 -9.73
CA GLY A 242 -9.75 18.61 -10.14
C GLY A 242 -10.83 17.53 -10.33
N THR A 243 -12.11 17.91 -10.33
CA THR A 243 -13.30 17.06 -10.53
C THR A 243 -13.73 16.93 -11.99
N GLY A 244 -13.10 17.67 -12.91
CA GLY A 244 -13.48 17.69 -14.33
C GLY A 244 -12.77 16.69 -15.24
N TRP A 245 -12.05 15.71 -14.71
CA TRP A 245 -11.48 14.64 -15.53
C TRP A 245 -12.59 13.75 -16.10
N LYS A 246 -12.39 13.25 -17.33
CA LYS A 246 -13.37 12.44 -18.04
C LYS A 246 -12.77 11.12 -18.50
N THR A 247 -13.65 10.14 -18.67
CA THR A 247 -13.34 8.90 -19.39
C THR A 247 -13.07 9.22 -20.87
N ALA A 248 -12.37 8.32 -21.57
CA ALA A 248 -12.21 8.47 -23.02
C ALA A 248 -13.56 8.45 -23.74
N GLY A 249 -14.49 7.58 -23.29
CA GLY A 249 -15.87 7.54 -23.79
C GLY A 249 -16.58 8.89 -23.69
N GLY A 250 -16.54 9.55 -22.53
CA GLY A 250 -17.15 10.87 -22.35
C GLY A 250 -16.55 11.95 -23.26
N ALA A 251 -15.24 11.91 -23.51
CA ALA A 251 -14.61 12.84 -24.45
C ALA A 251 -15.02 12.59 -25.91
N TRP A 252 -15.26 11.33 -26.28
CA TRP A 252 -15.81 10.98 -27.60
C TRP A 252 -17.31 11.31 -27.72
N SER A 253 -18.10 11.12 -26.67
CA SER A 253 -19.49 11.60 -26.58
C SER A 253 -19.57 13.11 -26.80
N GLU A 254 -18.65 13.88 -26.20
CA GLU A 254 -18.55 15.34 -26.42
C GLU A 254 -18.10 15.71 -27.83
N THR A 255 -17.22 14.90 -28.43
CA THR A 255 -16.81 15.08 -29.82
C THR A 255 -18.02 14.91 -30.75
N LEU A 256 -18.87 13.92 -30.49
CA LEU A 256 -20.11 13.70 -31.22
C LEU A 256 -21.07 14.89 -31.10
N ALA A 257 -21.20 15.47 -29.90
CA ALA A 257 -22.08 16.62 -29.67
C ALA A 257 -21.52 17.93 -30.28
N SER A 258 -20.21 18.17 -30.18
CA SER A 258 -19.58 19.44 -30.55
C SER A 258 -19.02 19.49 -31.97
N GLY A 259 -18.78 18.32 -32.58
CA GLY A 259 -18.04 18.19 -33.84
C GLY A 259 -16.53 18.44 -33.72
N LYS A 260 -15.99 18.61 -32.49
CA LYS A 260 -14.57 18.90 -32.25
C LYS A 260 -13.91 17.77 -31.47
N VAL A 261 -12.94 17.11 -32.08
CA VAL A 261 -12.17 16.03 -31.45
C VAL A 261 -11.40 16.57 -30.25
N ASN A 262 -11.56 15.91 -29.10
CA ASN A 262 -10.69 16.19 -27.96
C ASN A 262 -9.25 15.74 -28.29
N PRO A 263 -8.26 16.65 -28.23
CA PRO A 263 -6.90 16.35 -28.67
C PRO A 263 -6.20 15.28 -27.83
N VAL A 264 -6.56 15.14 -26.55
CA VAL A 264 -6.02 14.09 -25.68
C VAL A 264 -6.65 12.75 -26.03
N ALA A 265 -7.97 12.70 -26.27
CA ALA A 265 -8.65 11.49 -26.70
C ALA A 265 -8.12 10.97 -28.05
N GLY A 266 -7.94 11.88 -29.03
CA GLY A 266 -7.34 11.55 -30.32
C GLY A 266 -5.91 11.02 -30.19
N ALA A 267 -5.07 11.61 -29.34
CA ALA A 267 -3.71 11.12 -29.12
C ALA A 267 -3.67 9.74 -28.43
N TYR A 268 -4.63 9.43 -27.53
CA TYR A 268 -4.77 8.06 -27.00
C TYR A 268 -5.24 7.07 -28.07
N ALA A 269 -6.06 7.49 -29.03
CA ALA A 269 -6.44 6.64 -30.16
C ALA A 269 -5.27 6.38 -31.12
N GLU A 270 -4.46 7.41 -31.43
CA GLU A 270 -3.19 7.26 -32.17
C GLU A 270 -2.27 6.24 -31.48
N LEU A 271 -2.12 6.37 -30.16
CA LEU A 271 -1.31 5.49 -29.33
C LEU A 271 -1.82 4.04 -29.36
N GLY A 272 -3.13 3.84 -29.17
CA GLY A 272 -3.75 2.51 -29.19
C GLY A 272 -3.65 1.82 -30.56
N ARG A 273 -3.83 2.59 -31.64
CA ARG A 273 -3.64 2.10 -33.01
C ARG A 273 -2.19 1.70 -33.26
N ALA A 274 -1.23 2.52 -32.84
CA ALA A 274 0.20 2.23 -32.99
C ALA A 274 0.63 0.99 -32.18
N TRP A 275 0.05 0.76 -31.00
CA TRP A 275 0.24 -0.46 -30.22
C TRP A 275 -0.27 -1.70 -30.96
N ARG A 276 -1.53 -1.68 -31.43
CA ARG A 276 -2.14 -2.80 -32.17
C ARG A 276 -1.41 -3.15 -33.47
N LEU A 277 -0.94 -2.15 -34.20
CA LEU A 277 -0.28 -2.32 -35.51
C LEU A 277 1.23 -2.54 -35.40
N HIS A 278 1.77 -2.71 -34.20
CA HIS A 278 3.19 -2.89 -33.95
C HIS A 278 4.10 -1.77 -34.50
N GLN A 279 3.72 -0.50 -34.29
CA GLN A 279 4.43 0.69 -34.79
C GLN A 279 5.11 1.49 -33.66
N PRO A 280 6.32 1.10 -33.21
CA PRO A 280 6.98 1.72 -32.05
C PRO A 280 7.28 3.21 -32.23
N GLU A 281 7.69 3.64 -33.42
CA GLU A 281 7.99 5.05 -33.69
C GLU A 281 6.76 5.96 -33.49
N LYS A 282 5.61 5.56 -34.05
CA LYS A 282 4.35 6.31 -33.90
C LYS A 282 3.84 6.26 -32.47
N PHE A 283 4.00 5.13 -31.78
CA PHE A 283 3.65 5.01 -30.37
C PHE A 283 4.47 6.00 -29.53
N ASN A 284 5.79 6.05 -29.73
CA ASN A 284 6.69 6.93 -29.00
C ASN A 284 6.37 8.40 -29.26
N GLN A 285 6.05 8.77 -30.51
CA GLN A 285 5.60 10.12 -30.86
C GLN A 285 4.29 10.49 -30.15
N ALA A 286 3.30 9.58 -30.13
CA ALA A 286 2.03 9.81 -29.46
C ALA A 286 2.19 10.00 -27.93
N VAL A 287 3.05 9.20 -27.29
CA VAL A 287 3.41 9.35 -25.88
C VAL A 287 4.06 10.71 -25.62
N GLN A 288 5.02 11.13 -26.43
CA GLN A 288 5.69 12.43 -26.29
C GLN A 288 4.70 13.60 -26.44
N LYS A 289 3.83 13.54 -27.45
CA LYS A 289 2.76 14.52 -27.70
C LYS A 289 1.81 14.65 -26.50
N LEU A 290 1.40 13.51 -25.91
CA LEU A 290 0.58 13.49 -24.69
C LEU A 290 1.32 14.14 -23.51
N ARG A 291 2.59 13.77 -23.27
CA ARG A 291 3.39 14.35 -22.18
C ARG A 291 3.51 15.86 -22.30
N GLN A 292 3.87 16.36 -23.49
CA GLN A 292 3.98 17.79 -23.76
C GLN A 292 2.64 18.51 -23.49
N ARG A 293 1.53 17.91 -23.95
CA ARG A 293 0.19 18.47 -23.74
C ARG A 293 -0.16 18.57 -22.25
N PHE A 294 0.17 17.56 -21.45
CA PHE A 294 -0.08 17.59 -20.01
C PHE A 294 0.80 18.62 -19.30
N ASP A 295 2.05 18.80 -19.73
CA ASP A 295 2.92 19.85 -19.20
C ASP A 295 2.37 21.26 -19.49
N GLU A 296 1.81 21.46 -20.69
CA GLU A 296 1.17 22.73 -21.09
C GLU A 296 -0.17 22.99 -20.39
N THR A 297 -1.01 21.95 -20.25
CA THR A 297 -2.39 22.10 -19.76
C THR A 297 -2.51 22.03 -18.24
N MET A 298 -1.63 21.26 -17.57
CA MET A 298 -1.66 21.04 -16.13
C MET A 298 -0.26 21.09 -15.51
N PRO A 299 0.32 22.29 -15.33
CA PRO A 299 1.66 22.45 -14.79
C PRO A 299 1.84 21.73 -13.45
N GLY A 300 2.88 20.90 -13.36
CA GLY A 300 3.25 20.17 -12.14
C GLY A 300 2.60 18.79 -11.96
N VAL A 301 1.53 18.45 -12.67
CA VAL A 301 0.91 17.10 -12.61
C VAL A 301 1.86 16.04 -13.14
N MET A 302 2.51 16.29 -14.28
CA MET A 302 3.52 15.40 -14.84
C MET A 302 4.69 15.19 -13.89
N ARG A 303 5.14 16.25 -13.20
CA ARG A 303 6.21 16.14 -12.19
C ARG A 303 5.81 15.20 -11.05
N LYS A 304 4.57 15.28 -10.55
CA LYS A 304 4.06 14.35 -9.54
C LYS A 304 4.02 12.91 -10.07
N CYS A 305 3.53 12.70 -11.28
CA CYS A 305 3.45 11.38 -11.90
C CYS A 305 4.83 10.76 -12.16
N ASP A 306 5.80 11.55 -12.63
CA ASP A 306 7.18 11.11 -12.83
C ASP A 306 7.86 10.73 -11.50
N VAL A 307 7.63 11.50 -10.42
CA VAL A 307 8.16 11.20 -9.09
C VAL A 307 7.51 9.94 -8.51
N GLU A 308 6.18 9.78 -8.64
CA GLU A 308 5.47 8.59 -8.15
C GLU A 308 5.91 7.32 -8.90
N ALA A 309 6.05 7.37 -10.23
CA ALA A 309 6.55 6.24 -11.01
C ALA A 309 8.00 5.85 -10.61
N ARG A 310 8.86 6.85 -10.34
CA ARG A 310 10.21 6.60 -9.82
C ARG A 310 10.18 5.99 -8.42
N PHE A 311 9.34 6.51 -7.54
CA PHE A 311 9.12 5.99 -6.19
C PHE A 311 8.67 4.51 -6.22
N ASN A 312 7.71 4.18 -7.09
CA ASN A 312 7.24 2.81 -7.30
C ASN A 312 8.37 1.88 -7.77
N SER A 313 9.23 2.36 -8.67
CA SER A 313 10.38 1.58 -9.17
C SER A 313 11.49 1.39 -8.14
N ALA A 314 11.76 2.39 -7.30
CA ALA A 314 12.82 2.37 -6.31
C ALA A 314 12.48 1.52 -5.07
N GLN A 315 11.19 1.31 -4.80
CA GLN A 315 10.67 0.48 -3.70
C GLN A 315 11.41 0.74 -2.36
N PRO A 316 11.40 1.99 -1.85
CA PRO A 316 12.23 2.37 -0.70
C PRO A 316 11.93 1.54 0.55
N PHE A 317 10.66 1.17 0.76
CA PHE A 317 10.27 0.34 1.89
C PHE A 317 10.77 -1.08 1.79
N TYR A 318 10.71 -1.71 0.62
CA TYR A 318 11.28 -3.05 0.42
C TYR A 318 12.80 -3.07 0.60
N THR A 319 13.47 -2.04 0.09
CA THR A 319 14.92 -1.82 0.30
C THR A 319 15.22 -1.68 1.80
N SER A 320 14.44 -0.86 2.52
CA SER A 320 14.59 -0.68 3.97
C SER A 320 14.34 -1.97 4.75
N THR A 321 13.33 -2.77 4.39
CA THR A 321 13.06 -4.09 4.98
C THR A 321 14.30 -4.99 4.87
N THR A 322 14.90 -5.06 3.68
CA THR A 322 16.11 -5.88 3.43
C THR A 322 17.28 -5.40 4.29
N LEU A 323 17.51 -4.09 4.35
CA LEU A 323 18.57 -3.50 5.15
C LEU A 323 18.37 -3.74 6.66
N TYR A 324 17.13 -3.64 7.16
CA TYR A 324 16.82 -3.93 8.57
C TYR A 324 17.04 -5.39 8.92
N VAL A 325 16.69 -6.33 8.04
CA VAL A 325 16.98 -7.76 8.25
C VAL A 325 18.49 -8.00 8.33
N ILE A 326 19.26 -7.40 7.40
CA ILE A 326 20.73 -7.52 7.43
C ILE A 326 21.30 -6.90 8.71
N ALA A 327 20.82 -5.71 9.11
CA ALA A 327 21.24 -5.06 10.34
C ALA A 327 20.95 -5.92 11.59
N PHE A 328 19.76 -6.51 11.65
CA PHE A 328 19.37 -7.42 12.73
C PHE A 328 20.31 -8.62 12.82
N LEU A 329 20.57 -9.30 11.69
CA LEU A 329 21.47 -10.46 11.65
C LEU A 329 22.90 -10.08 12.06
N LEU A 330 23.43 -8.96 11.56
CA LEU A 330 24.75 -8.45 11.94
C LEU A 330 24.84 -8.16 13.44
N ALA A 331 23.82 -7.54 14.03
CA ALA A 331 23.79 -7.20 15.44
C ALA A 331 23.62 -8.43 16.36
N VAL A 332 22.86 -9.44 15.94
CA VAL A 332 22.77 -10.72 16.68
C VAL A 332 24.11 -11.45 16.63
N VAL A 333 24.76 -11.51 15.46
CA VAL A 333 26.07 -12.17 15.31
C VAL A 333 27.16 -11.40 16.06
N SER A 334 27.07 -10.08 16.17
CA SER A 334 28.04 -9.27 16.92
C SER A 334 28.13 -9.66 18.39
N TRP A 335 27.05 -10.18 18.99
CA TRP A 335 27.07 -10.68 20.36
C TRP A 335 27.82 -12.01 20.52
N LEU A 336 27.98 -12.76 19.43
CA LEU A 336 28.68 -14.06 19.42
C LEU A 336 30.14 -13.90 18.97
N LYS A 337 30.39 -13.12 17.92
CA LYS A 337 31.71 -12.91 17.32
C LYS A 337 31.86 -11.48 16.82
N TRP A 338 33.06 -10.93 16.97
CA TRP A 338 33.44 -9.61 16.43
C TRP A 338 32.47 -8.47 16.80
N PRO A 339 32.31 -8.18 18.11
CA PRO A 339 31.30 -7.25 18.60
C PRO A 339 31.44 -5.83 18.03
N GLU A 340 32.67 -5.33 17.96
CA GLU A 340 32.93 -3.96 17.51
C GLU A 340 32.68 -3.76 16.00
N PRO A 341 33.27 -4.52 15.06
CA PRO A 341 33.06 -4.27 13.63
C PRO A 341 31.64 -4.65 13.18
N LEU A 342 31.06 -5.75 13.68
CA LEU A 342 29.68 -6.14 13.29
C LEU A 342 28.64 -5.21 13.91
N GLY A 343 28.84 -4.74 15.15
CA GLY A 343 27.96 -3.74 15.77
C GLY A 343 27.98 -2.42 15.02
N ARG A 344 29.16 -1.94 14.61
CA ARG A 344 29.30 -0.73 13.76
C ARG A 344 28.63 -0.90 12.40
N SER A 345 28.80 -2.06 11.77
CA SER A 345 28.13 -2.37 10.51
C SER A 345 26.62 -2.39 10.68
N ALA A 346 26.10 -3.07 11.70
CA ALA A 346 24.67 -3.11 11.98
C ALA A 346 24.08 -1.72 12.15
N PHE A 347 24.72 -0.86 12.96
CA PHE A 347 24.30 0.52 13.13
C PHE A 347 24.28 1.30 11.81
N GLY A 348 25.32 1.17 10.99
CA GLY A 348 25.37 1.80 9.67
C GLY A 348 24.23 1.36 8.75
N PHE A 349 23.88 0.07 8.75
CA PHE A 349 22.74 -0.45 8.00
C PHE A 349 21.40 0.09 8.53
N VAL A 350 21.22 0.17 9.86
CA VAL A 350 20.00 0.79 10.45
C VAL A 350 19.88 2.26 10.02
N VAL A 351 20.97 3.02 10.06
CA VAL A 351 20.96 4.44 9.65
C VAL A 351 20.59 4.59 8.18
N ILE A 352 21.17 3.77 7.29
CA ILE A 352 20.82 3.79 5.86
C ILE A 352 19.36 3.37 5.65
N ALA A 353 18.91 2.29 6.29
CA ALA A 353 17.53 1.83 6.20
C ALA A 353 16.54 2.91 6.67
N PHE A 354 16.87 3.58 7.78
CA PHE A 354 16.06 4.67 8.32
C PHE A 354 16.04 5.89 7.39
N ALA A 355 17.18 6.25 6.78
CA ALA A 355 17.25 7.33 5.80
C ALA A 355 16.42 7.02 4.55
N VAL A 356 16.50 5.80 4.03
CA VAL A 356 15.70 5.35 2.87
C VAL A 356 14.21 5.33 3.22
N ALA A 357 13.83 4.81 4.40
CA ALA A 357 12.45 4.83 4.87
C ALA A 357 11.92 6.27 5.05
N THR A 358 12.76 7.16 5.58
CA THR A 358 12.44 8.60 5.74
C THR A 358 12.22 9.27 4.40
N ALA A 359 13.10 9.04 3.42
CA ALA A 359 12.93 9.54 2.06
C ALA A 359 11.65 8.99 1.42
N GLY A 360 11.33 7.72 1.66
CA GLY A 360 10.08 7.10 1.20
C GLY A 360 8.84 7.75 1.80
N ILE A 361 8.82 7.95 3.12
CA ILE A 361 7.74 8.65 3.83
C ILE A 361 7.60 10.09 3.35
N ALA A 362 8.71 10.84 3.26
CA ALA A 362 8.71 12.23 2.81
C ALA A 362 8.21 12.39 1.36
N THR A 363 8.59 11.48 0.47
CA THR A 363 8.10 11.46 -0.92
C THR A 363 6.58 11.25 -0.94
N ARG A 364 6.06 10.33 -0.12
CA ARG A 364 4.61 10.11 0.01
C ARG A 364 3.90 11.33 0.57
N MET A 365 4.45 11.97 1.60
CA MET A 365 3.88 13.19 2.16
C MET A 365 3.78 14.30 1.11
N TRP A 366 4.77 14.43 0.24
CA TRP A 366 4.75 15.39 -0.87
C TRP A 366 3.74 15.02 -1.96
N LEU A 367 3.60 13.73 -2.29
CA LEU A 367 2.61 13.24 -3.27
C LEU A 367 1.18 13.46 -2.78
N GLU A 368 0.88 13.05 -1.53
CA GLU A 368 -0.43 13.19 -0.88
C GLU A 368 -0.73 14.63 -0.44
N GLY A 369 0.30 15.45 -0.21
CA GLY A 369 0.18 16.78 0.40
C GLY A 369 -0.21 16.74 1.87
N ARG A 370 0.05 15.63 2.56
CA ARG A 370 -0.43 15.35 3.92
C ARG A 370 0.60 14.59 4.79
N PRO A 371 0.48 14.65 6.12
CA PRO A 371 1.26 13.83 7.06
C PRO A 371 1.09 12.31 6.84
N PRO A 372 2.06 11.47 7.24
CA PRO A 372 2.11 10.04 6.88
C PRO A 372 1.25 9.14 7.78
N VAL A 373 0.04 9.57 8.11
CA VAL A 373 -0.90 8.88 9.02
C VAL A 373 -2.32 8.91 8.46
N THR A 374 -2.43 8.90 7.13
CA THR A 374 -3.67 9.06 6.37
C THR A 374 -4.58 7.84 6.36
N ASN A 375 -4.00 6.65 6.51
CA ASN A 375 -4.67 5.35 6.53
C ASN A 375 -3.86 4.35 7.37
N LEU A 376 -4.39 3.13 7.56
CA LEU A 376 -3.72 2.09 8.35
C LEU A 376 -2.32 1.73 7.83
N TYR A 377 -2.13 1.72 6.51
CA TYR A 377 -0.82 1.48 5.90
C TYR A 377 0.20 2.55 6.27
N SER A 378 -0.14 3.83 6.05
CA SER A 378 0.74 4.97 6.35
C SER A 378 1.04 5.03 7.85
N SER A 379 0.03 4.84 8.71
CA SER A 379 0.24 4.78 10.16
C SER A 379 1.16 3.62 10.57
N ALA A 380 1.07 2.45 9.93
CA ALA A 380 1.95 1.33 10.23
C ALA A 380 3.42 1.60 9.87
N LEU A 381 3.65 2.28 8.74
CA LEU A 381 4.98 2.78 8.39
C LEU A 381 5.49 3.78 9.43
N PHE A 382 4.64 4.71 9.86
CA PHE A 382 5.02 5.76 10.79
C PHE A 382 5.34 5.21 12.20
N VAL A 383 4.56 4.23 12.69
CA VAL A 383 4.84 3.56 13.98
C VAL A 383 6.21 2.88 13.96
N GLY A 384 6.51 2.14 12.90
CA GLY A 384 7.82 1.52 12.72
C GLY A 384 8.95 2.53 12.66
N TRP A 385 8.76 3.57 11.86
CA TRP A 385 9.73 4.67 11.74
C TRP A 385 10.00 5.35 13.09
N GLY A 386 8.96 5.66 13.87
CA GLY A 386 9.10 6.25 15.20
C GLY A 386 9.83 5.35 16.19
N ALA A 387 9.53 4.04 16.18
CA ALA A 387 10.22 3.07 17.03
C ALA A 387 11.71 2.95 16.66
N VAL A 388 12.04 2.91 15.37
CA VAL A 388 13.44 2.91 14.90
C VAL A 388 14.17 4.20 15.26
N ALA A 389 13.52 5.36 15.15
CA ALA A 389 14.10 6.64 15.55
C ALA A 389 14.48 6.64 17.04
N LEU A 390 13.59 6.16 17.91
CA LEU A 390 13.89 6.00 19.33
C LEU A 390 15.04 4.98 19.56
N CYS A 391 15.08 3.89 18.81
CA CYS A 391 16.19 2.92 18.88
C CYS A 391 17.54 3.55 18.50
N LEU A 392 17.58 4.41 17.48
CA LEU A 392 18.79 5.14 17.09
C LEU A 392 19.27 6.06 18.21
N VAL A 393 18.34 6.75 18.89
CA VAL A 393 18.66 7.57 20.07
C VAL A 393 19.22 6.69 21.21
N LEU A 394 18.59 5.55 21.49
CA LEU A 394 19.10 4.61 22.50
C LEU A 394 20.48 4.07 22.15
N GLU A 395 20.72 3.69 20.90
CA GLU A 395 22.03 3.22 20.45
C GLU A 395 23.10 4.32 20.58
N TRP A 396 22.75 5.58 20.32
CA TRP A 396 23.66 6.71 20.46
C TRP A 396 24.19 6.88 21.90
N PHE A 397 23.33 6.67 22.91
CA PHE A 397 23.67 6.77 24.32
C PHE A 397 24.35 5.50 24.88
N TYR A 398 23.84 4.31 24.56
CA TYR A 398 24.27 3.06 25.20
C TYR A 398 25.32 2.27 24.40
N ARG A 399 25.41 2.47 23.08
CA ARG A 399 26.46 1.93 22.17
C ARG A 399 26.76 0.44 22.35
N ASN A 400 25.74 -0.37 22.60
CA ASN A 400 25.86 -1.79 22.92
C ASN A 400 25.16 -2.71 21.90
N ALA A 401 24.82 -2.20 20.72
CA ALA A 401 24.08 -2.86 19.65
C ALA A 401 22.63 -3.29 20.01
N ILE A 402 22.17 -3.07 21.24
CA ILE A 402 20.78 -3.41 21.64
C ILE A 402 19.78 -2.54 20.89
N GLY A 403 20.08 -1.24 20.71
CA GLY A 403 19.26 -0.35 19.91
C GLY A 403 19.24 -0.78 18.44
N SER A 404 20.37 -1.26 17.90
CA SER A 404 20.45 -1.77 16.52
C SER A 404 19.65 -3.06 16.31
N VAL A 405 19.69 -4.02 17.26
CA VAL A 405 18.81 -5.21 17.24
C VAL A 405 17.34 -4.80 17.30
N ALA A 406 17.00 -3.90 18.21
CA ALA A 406 15.63 -3.41 18.37
C ALA A 406 15.12 -2.70 17.12
N ALA A 407 15.92 -1.81 16.53
CA ALA A 407 15.60 -1.14 15.29
C ALA A 407 15.42 -2.12 14.12
N GLY A 408 16.35 -3.07 13.97
CA GLY A 408 16.30 -4.04 12.89
C GLY A 408 15.05 -4.91 12.94
N LEU A 409 14.70 -5.45 14.11
CA LEU A 409 13.53 -6.31 14.23
C LEU A 409 12.21 -5.54 14.22
N THR A 410 12.12 -4.40 14.92
CA THR A 410 10.89 -3.57 14.91
C THR A 410 10.65 -2.97 13.53
N GLY A 411 11.66 -2.38 12.88
CA GLY A 411 11.56 -1.83 11.53
C GLY A 411 11.19 -2.88 10.49
N PHE A 412 11.78 -4.08 10.57
CA PHE A 412 11.40 -5.21 9.71
C PHE A 412 9.93 -5.61 9.94
N ALA A 413 9.53 -5.87 11.19
CA ALA A 413 8.19 -6.34 11.52
C ALA A 413 7.09 -5.35 11.07
N THR A 414 7.29 -4.05 11.28
CA THR A 414 6.32 -3.03 10.88
C THR A 414 6.23 -2.87 9.37
N LEU A 415 7.35 -2.97 8.64
CA LEU A 415 7.32 -2.94 7.18
C LEU A 415 6.68 -4.20 6.58
N LEU A 416 6.82 -5.36 7.24
CA LEU A 416 6.13 -6.59 6.85
C LEU A 416 4.61 -6.46 7.03
N ILE A 417 4.16 -5.84 8.11
CA ILE A 417 2.74 -5.50 8.32
C ILE A 417 2.26 -4.56 7.22
N ALA A 418 3.00 -3.48 6.95
CA ALA A 418 2.67 -2.53 5.88
C ALA A 418 2.59 -3.22 4.50
N HIS A 419 3.48 -4.16 4.21
CA HIS A 419 3.42 -4.94 2.96
C HIS A 419 2.11 -5.71 2.81
N HIS A 420 1.63 -6.36 3.87
CA HIS A 420 0.35 -7.07 3.83
C HIS A 420 -0.84 -6.12 3.69
N LEU A 421 -0.79 -4.95 4.34
CA LEU A 421 -1.80 -3.90 4.17
C LEU A 421 -1.84 -3.35 2.73
N ALA A 422 -0.70 -3.31 2.04
CA ALA A 422 -0.63 -2.83 0.65
C ALA A 422 -1.22 -3.81 -0.37
N LEU A 423 -1.45 -5.08 -0.02
CA LEU A 423 -2.04 -6.07 -0.93
C LEU A 423 -3.47 -5.70 -1.37
N GLY A 424 -4.14 -4.81 -0.62
CA GLY A 424 -5.48 -4.31 -0.94
C GLY A 424 -5.55 -3.34 -2.14
N GLY A 425 -4.41 -2.83 -2.64
CA GLY A 425 -4.38 -1.97 -3.82
C GLY A 425 -3.54 -0.71 -3.65
N ASP A 426 -4.09 0.45 -4.03
CA ASP A 426 -3.39 1.73 -3.89
C ASP A 426 -3.27 2.09 -2.40
N THR A 427 -2.09 2.55 -1.98
CA THR A 427 -1.83 2.94 -0.59
C THR A 427 -1.86 4.45 -0.40
N LEU A 428 -1.90 5.23 -1.48
CA LEU A 428 -2.06 6.67 -1.52
C LEU A 428 -3.55 7.02 -1.73
N GLU A 429 -4.43 6.40 -0.93
CA GLU A 429 -5.89 6.55 -1.07
C GLU A 429 -6.37 7.92 -0.64
N MET A 430 -7.53 8.34 -1.17
CA MET A 430 -8.24 9.51 -0.66
C MET A 430 -8.75 9.22 0.75
N MET A 431 -8.49 10.15 1.67
CA MET A 431 -8.89 10.02 3.07
C MET A 431 -10.39 10.19 3.24
N ARG A 432 -10.95 9.65 4.33
CA ARG A 432 -12.34 9.93 4.69
C ARG A 432 -12.51 11.41 5.02
N ALA A 433 -13.67 11.99 4.74
CA ALA A 433 -13.93 13.42 4.88
C ALA A 433 -13.57 14.01 6.27
N VAL A 434 -13.80 13.29 7.37
CA VAL A 434 -13.44 13.75 8.74
C VAL A 434 -11.93 13.92 8.90
N LEU A 435 -11.13 13.12 8.19
CA LEU A 435 -9.68 13.17 8.21
C LEU A 435 -9.12 14.31 7.33
N ASP A 436 -9.96 15.10 6.68
CA ASP A 436 -9.56 16.21 5.80
C ASP A 436 -9.18 17.51 6.57
N SER A 437 -8.65 17.37 7.79
CA SER A 437 -8.04 18.48 8.55
C SER A 437 -6.55 18.24 8.71
N ASN A 438 -5.74 18.98 7.93
CA ASN A 438 -4.29 18.89 7.99
C ASN A 438 -3.73 19.26 9.37
N PHE A 439 -4.39 20.17 10.10
CA PHE A 439 -3.96 20.58 11.43
C PHE A 439 -4.04 19.41 12.43
N TRP A 440 -5.21 18.77 12.55
CA TRP A 440 -5.41 17.68 13.50
C TRP A 440 -4.67 16.41 13.12
N LEU A 441 -4.58 16.13 11.82
CA LEU A 441 -3.80 15.02 11.31
C LEU A 441 -2.31 15.20 11.63
N ALA A 442 -1.76 16.41 11.49
CA ALA A 442 -0.36 16.70 11.78
C ALA A 442 -0.03 16.78 13.27
N THR A 443 -1.01 17.14 14.12
CA THR A 443 -0.80 17.35 15.56
C THR A 443 -1.24 16.14 16.37
N HIS A 444 -2.55 15.91 16.49
CA HIS A 444 -3.13 14.84 17.29
C HIS A 444 -2.65 13.46 16.82
N VAL A 445 -2.88 13.11 15.55
CA VAL A 445 -2.65 11.75 15.07
C VAL A 445 -1.16 11.40 15.09
N VAL A 446 -0.30 12.34 14.70
CA VAL A 446 1.16 12.17 14.81
C VAL A 446 1.58 11.98 16.28
N THR A 447 1.12 12.84 17.20
CA THR A 447 1.49 12.79 18.62
C THR A 447 1.09 11.46 19.25
N VAL A 448 -0.14 11.01 19.05
CA VAL A 448 -0.62 9.75 19.63
C VAL A 448 0.11 8.54 19.02
N THR A 449 0.43 8.57 17.73
CA THR A 449 1.15 7.49 17.04
C THR A 449 2.61 7.39 17.47
N VAL A 450 3.26 8.52 17.80
CA VAL A 450 4.58 8.52 18.46
C VAL A 450 4.50 7.83 19.82
N GLY A 451 3.44 8.07 20.58
CA GLY A 451 3.16 7.35 21.83
C GLY A 451 3.03 5.83 21.62
N TYR A 452 2.30 5.40 20.59
CA TYR A 452 2.15 3.97 20.26
C TYR A 452 3.49 3.33 19.89
N SER A 453 4.30 4.04 19.09
CA SER A 453 5.65 3.61 18.71
C SER A 453 6.53 3.36 19.93
N ALA A 454 6.46 4.27 20.90
CA ALA A 454 7.21 4.16 22.15
C ALA A 454 6.71 2.99 23.01
N THR A 455 5.39 2.80 23.17
CA THR A 455 4.86 1.65 23.92
C THR A 455 5.30 0.32 23.28
N PHE A 456 5.22 0.21 21.95
CA PHE A 456 5.69 -0.98 21.23
C PHE A 456 7.19 -1.23 21.43
N LEU A 457 8.00 -0.18 21.38
CA LEU A 457 9.44 -0.29 21.63
C LEU A 457 9.73 -0.74 23.06
N ALA A 458 9.03 -0.20 24.06
CA ALA A 458 9.20 -0.60 25.46
C ALA A 458 8.96 -2.09 25.65
N GLY A 459 7.85 -2.61 25.11
CA GLY A 459 7.56 -4.05 25.15
C GLY A 459 8.57 -4.86 24.36
N PHE A 460 9.06 -4.35 23.23
CA PHE A 460 10.10 -5.03 22.45
C PHE A 460 11.45 -5.14 23.18
N LEU A 461 11.90 -4.06 23.84
CA LEU A 461 13.09 -4.11 24.71
C LEU A 461 12.90 -5.07 25.88
N ALA A 462 11.68 -5.16 26.41
CA ALA A 462 11.34 -6.14 27.44
C ALA A 462 11.36 -7.59 26.91
N LEU A 463 10.95 -7.84 25.65
CA LEU A 463 11.14 -9.15 25.00
C LEU A 463 12.63 -9.52 24.93
N ILE A 464 13.51 -8.57 24.55
CA ILE A 464 14.96 -8.80 24.56
C ILE A 464 15.44 -9.18 25.96
N TYR A 465 14.99 -8.47 27.01
CA TYR A 465 15.35 -8.77 28.40
C TYR A 465 14.99 -10.21 28.80
N VAL A 466 13.74 -10.63 28.55
CA VAL A 466 13.26 -11.98 28.92
C VAL A 466 13.94 -13.07 28.09
N LEU A 467 13.99 -12.91 26.77
CA LEU A 467 14.58 -13.91 25.87
C LEU A 467 16.08 -14.08 26.12
N ARG A 468 16.82 -12.99 26.34
CA ARG A 468 18.25 -13.04 26.65
C ARG A 468 18.49 -13.74 27.99
N GLY A 469 17.67 -13.44 29.01
CA GLY A 469 17.78 -14.05 30.32
C GLY A 469 17.51 -15.57 30.33
N VAL A 470 16.52 -16.02 29.55
CA VAL A 470 16.11 -17.43 29.52
C VAL A 470 16.92 -18.27 28.54
N LEU A 471 17.21 -17.76 27.33
CA LEU A 471 17.85 -18.56 26.28
C LEU A 471 19.39 -18.52 26.34
N THR A 472 19.96 -17.47 26.92
CA THR A 472 21.41 -17.22 26.91
C THR A 472 21.97 -16.98 28.31
N ARG A 473 23.30 -16.92 28.45
CA ARG A 473 24.01 -16.51 29.67
C ARG A 473 24.50 -15.06 29.63
N SER A 474 24.07 -14.29 28.64
CA SER A 474 24.63 -12.96 28.36
C SER A 474 23.85 -11.82 29.02
N LEU A 475 22.82 -12.10 29.83
CA LEU A 475 22.14 -11.08 30.63
C LEU A 475 22.86 -10.94 31.99
N ASP A 476 23.91 -10.13 32.00
CA ASP A 476 24.57 -9.71 33.24
C ASP A 476 23.83 -8.55 33.90
N GLN A 477 24.26 -8.17 35.11
CA GLN A 477 23.64 -7.10 35.88
C GLN A 477 23.66 -5.76 35.13
N ALA A 478 24.80 -5.41 34.50
CA ALA A 478 24.94 -4.17 33.74
C ALA A 478 23.97 -4.10 32.55
N THR A 479 23.82 -5.18 31.80
CA THR A 479 22.88 -5.27 30.68
C THR A 479 21.43 -5.24 31.16
N GLY A 480 21.12 -5.95 32.25
CA GLY A 480 19.79 -5.93 32.86
C GLY A 480 19.39 -4.53 33.35
N ASP A 481 20.31 -3.82 34.01
CA ASP A 481 20.12 -2.45 34.47
C ASP A 481 19.98 -1.47 33.31
N ALA A 482 20.75 -1.65 32.23
CA ALA A 482 20.62 -0.85 31.02
C ALA A 482 19.25 -1.04 30.36
N LEU A 483 18.82 -2.30 30.12
CA LEU A 483 17.52 -2.61 29.54
C LEU A 483 16.37 -2.09 30.41
N ALA A 484 16.43 -2.26 31.73
CA ALA A 484 15.41 -1.75 32.64
C ALA A 484 15.31 -0.21 32.60
N ARG A 485 16.45 0.51 32.53
CA ARG A 485 16.47 1.97 32.37
C ARG A 485 15.92 2.40 31.02
N MET A 486 16.27 1.72 29.93
CA MET A 486 15.72 1.99 28.61
C MET A 486 14.21 1.79 28.58
N ILE A 487 13.70 0.64 29.07
CA ILE A 487 12.27 0.34 29.14
C ILE A 487 11.55 1.42 29.93
N TYR A 488 12.05 1.75 31.12
CA TYR A 488 11.43 2.79 31.96
C TYR A 488 11.39 4.16 31.27
N GLY A 489 12.51 4.59 30.69
CA GLY A 489 12.58 5.88 29.98
C GLY A 489 11.66 5.94 28.76
N VAL A 490 11.59 4.86 27.98
CA VAL A 490 10.68 4.77 26.83
C VAL A 490 9.22 4.75 27.28
N VAL A 491 8.88 4.09 28.40
CA VAL A 491 7.52 4.15 28.97
C VAL A 491 7.18 5.57 29.42
N CYS A 492 8.09 6.31 30.08
CA CYS A 492 7.84 7.72 30.41
C CYS A 492 7.53 8.56 29.16
N PHE A 493 8.30 8.36 28.10
CA PHE A 493 8.07 9.02 26.81
C PHE A 493 6.73 8.60 26.21
N ALA A 494 6.40 7.31 26.22
CA ALA A 494 5.12 6.78 25.76
C ALA A 494 3.93 7.37 26.53
N THR A 495 4.02 7.46 27.85
CA THR A 495 2.97 8.08 28.70
C THR A 495 2.72 9.52 28.28
N LEU A 496 3.78 10.33 28.12
CA LEU A 496 3.65 11.74 27.74
C LEU A 496 2.92 11.89 26.39
N PHE A 497 3.41 11.23 25.35
CA PHE A 497 2.87 11.38 24.00
C PHE A 497 1.49 10.72 23.84
N SER A 498 1.24 9.58 24.50
CA SER A 498 -0.08 8.96 24.50
C SER A 498 -1.10 9.84 25.22
N PHE A 499 -0.78 10.40 26.39
CA PHE A 499 -1.67 11.29 27.14
C PHE A 499 -1.98 12.58 26.36
N VAL A 500 -0.94 13.31 25.93
CA VAL A 500 -1.12 14.56 25.15
C VAL A 500 -1.88 14.26 23.87
N GLY A 501 -1.53 13.17 23.18
CA GLY A 501 -2.24 12.68 22.00
C GLY A 501 -3.73 12.47 22.28
N THR A 502 -4.10 11.71 23.31
CA THR A 502 -5.50 11.45 23.67
C THR A 502 -6.28 12.72 23.99
N VAL A 503 -5.67 13.67 24.73
CA VAL A 503 -6.31 14.97 25.03
C VAL A 503 -6.55 15.78 23.75
N LEU A 504 -5.55 15.88 22.86
CA LEU A 504 -5.70 16.54 21.56
C LEU A 504 -6.80 15.88 20.71
N GLY A 505 -6.97 14.56 20.84
CA GLY A 505 -8.02 13.80 20.16
C GLY A 505 -9.41 14.18 20.64
N GLY A 506 -9.58 14.37 21.96
CA GLY A 506 -10.84 14.86 22.52
C GLY A 506 -11.19 16.27 22.02
N ILE A 507 -10.21 17.17 21.90
CA ILE A 507 -10.44 18.52 21.34
C ILE A 507 -10.87 18.43 19.87
N TRP A 508 -10.24 17.56 19.08
CA TRP A 508 -10.64 17.35 17.69
C TRP A 508 -12.04 16.73 17.56
N ALA A 509 -12.39 15.78 18.42
CA ALA A 509 -13.73 15.19 18.48
C ALA A 509 -14.79 16.24 18.82
N ASP A 510 -14.50 17.16 19.73
CA ASP A 510 -15.40 18.27 20.09
C ASP A 510 -15.67 19.17 18.88
N GLN A 511 -14.62 19.53 18.13
CA GLN A 511 -14.76 20.34 16.92
C GLN A 511 -15.49 19.62 15.78
N SER A 512 -15.33 18.30 15.67
CA SER A 512 -15.87 17.54 14.54
C SER A 512 -17.30 17.07 14.79
N TRP A 513 -17.61 16.70 16.03
CA TRP A 513 -18.85 16.01 16.41
C TRP A 513 -19.59 16.64 17.60
N GLY A 514 -19.12 17.78 18.11
CA GLY A 514 -19.78 18.53 19.19
C GLY A 514 -19.64 17.91 20.58
N ARG A 515 -18.72 16.96 20.77
CA ARG A 515 -18.41 16.39 22.09
C ARG A 515 -16.93 16.03 22.26
N PHE A 516 -16.37 16.35 23.42
CA PHE A 516 -14.98 15.99 23.78
C PHE A 516 -14.75 14.49 23.95
N TRP A 517 -15.74 13.75 24.47
CA TRP A 517 -15.64 12.32 24.75
C TRP A 517 -17.01 11.65 24.69
N GLY A 518 -17.05 10.36 24.35
CA GLY A 518 -18.29 9.60 24.23
C GLY A 518 -18.11 8.09 24.25
N TRP A 519 -17.00 7.59 24.81
CA TRP A 519 -16.76 6.17 25.09
C TRP A 519 -16.79 5.27 23.83
N ASP A 520 -16.46 5.84 22.67
CA ASP A 520 -16.27 5.07 21.44
C ASP A 520 -15.12 4.05 21.62
N PRO A 521 -15.16 2.86 20.98
CA PRO A 521 -14.09 1.86 21.13
C PRO A 521 -12.68 2.41 20.91
N LYS A 522 -12.48 3.39 20.01
CA LYS A 522 -11.16 4.02 19.82
C LYS A 522 -10.75 4.95 20.94
N GLU A 523 -11.69 5.75 21.44
CA GLU A 523 -11.48 6.62 22.60
C GLU A 523 -11.07 5.77 23.81
N ASN A 524 -11.80 4.68 24.08
CA ASN A 524 -11.48 3.72 25.14
C ASN A 524 -10.12 3.06 24.91
N GLY A 525 -9.81 2.67 23.68
CA GLY A 525 -8.51 2.11 23.31
C GLY A 525 -7.36 3.07 23.61
N ALA A 526 -7.52 4.36 23.28
CA ALA A 526 -6.51 5.38 23.57
C ALA A 526 -6.34 5.60 25.09
N LEU A 527 -7.44 5.65 25.85
CA LEU A 527 -7.42 5.76 27.31
C LEU A 527 -6.73 4.56 27.97
N LEU A 528 -6.99 3.33 27.50
CA LEU A 528 -6.35 2.12 28.01
C LEU A 528 -4.83 2.16 27.88
N ILE A 529 -4.29 2.69 26.78
CA ILE A 529 -2.84 2.84 26.59
C ILE A 529 -2.26 3.80 27.63
N VAL A 530 -2.90 4.96 27.82
CA VAL A 530 -2.46 5.97 28.80
C VAL A 530 -2.46 5.37 30.21
N MET A 531 -3.56 4.75 30.61
CA MET A 531 -3.69 4.14 31.93
C MET A 531 -2.68 3.01 32.13
N TRP A 532 -2.47 2.16 31.12
CA TRP A 532 -1.52 1.06 31.24
C TRP A 532 -0.08 1.55 31.40
N ASN A 533 0.32 2.55 30.61
CA ASN A 533 1.63 3.18 30.75
C ASN A 533 1.80 3.84 32.14
N ALA A 534 0.76 4.49 32.66
CA ALA A 534 0.77 5.02 34.03
C ALA A 534 0.90 3.92 35.09
N VAL A 535 0.20 2.79 34.93
CA VAL A 535 0.30 1.62 35.83
C VAL A 535 1.72 1.05 35.86
N ILE A 536 2.39 0.94 34.70
CA ILE A 536 3.79 0.48 34.63
C ILE A 536 4.67 1.40 35.48
N LEU A 537 4.57 2.72 35.29
CA LEU A 537 5.39 3.70 36.01
C LEU A 537 5.07 3.69 37.50
N HIS A 538 3.80 3.67 37.88
CA HIS A 538 3.36 3.65 39.27
C HIS A 538 3.83 2.39 39.99
N ALA A 539 3.68 1.21 39.38
CA ALA A 539 4.13 -0.06 39.96
C ALA A 539 5.65 -0.10 40.13
N ARG A 540 6.41 0.50 39.20
CA ARG A 540 7.86 0.58 39.29
C ARG A 540 8.32 1.57 40.36
N TRP A 541 7.71 2.75 40.40
CA TRP A 541 8.05 3.80 41.36
C TRP A 541 7.67 3.39 42.79
N GLY A 542 6.49 2.79 42.98
CA GLY A 542 6.04 2.27 44.27
C GLY A 542 6.75 0.99 44.73
N GLY A 543 7.72 0.47 43.97
CA GLY A 543 8.50 -0.72 44.35
C GLY A 543 7.74 -2.05 44.25
N LEU A 544 6.49 -2.05 43.75
CA LEU A 544 5.65 -3.25 43.55
C LEU A 544 6.28 -4.21 42.53
N VAL A 545 6.99 -3.67 41.54
CA VAL A 545 7.70 -4.47 40.54
C VAL A 545 9.18 -4.12 40.42
N ARG A 546 10.01 -5.17 40.35
CA ARG A 546 11.43 -5.06 40.00
C ARG A 546 11.61 -5.19 38.47
N GLN A 547 12.83 -5.41 37.99
CA GLN A 547 13.13 -5.41 36.54
C GLN A 547 12.28 -6.42 35.74
N ARG A 548 12.10 -7.63 36.27
CA ARG A 548 11.27 -8.67 35.64
C ARG A 548 9.80 -8.26 35.52
N GLY A 549 9.24 -7.70 36.59
CA GLY A 549 7.85 -7.23 36.57
C GLY A 549 7.67 -6.01 35.64
N LEU A 550 8.64 -5.09 35.61
CA LEU A 550 8.68 -4.00 34.63
C LEU A 550 8.66 -4.54 33.20
N ALA A 551 9.49 -5.56 32.89
CA ALA A 551 9.50 -6.19 31.58
C ALA A 551 8.16 -6.86 31.24
N ALA A 552 7.58 -7.63 32.17
CA ALA A 552 6.28 -8.28 31.96
C ALA A 552 5.15 -7.27 31.68
N LEU A 553 5.07 -6.19 32.45
CA LEU A 553 4.06 -5.15 32.24
C LEU A 553 4.27 -4.38 30.93
N ALA A 554 5.53 -4.13 30.53
CA ALA A 554 5.84 -3.51 29.25
C ALA A 554 5.46 -4.42 28.06
N ILE A 555 5.69 -5.74 28.15
CA ILE A 555 5.22 -6.71 27.13
C ILE A 555 3.69 -6.69 27.05
N PHE A 556 2.99 -6.61 28.18
CA PHE A 556 1.53 -6.46 28.15
C PHE A 556 1.08 -5.13 27.53
N GLY A 557 1.88 -4.07 27.65
CA GLY A 557 1.65 -2.80 26.96
C GLY A 557 1.58 -2.95 25.43
N ASN A 558 2.31 -3.91 24.85
CA ASN A 558 2.19 -4.24 23.43
C ASN A 558 0.82 -4.83 23.08
N ILE A 559 0.26 -5.68 23.95
CA ILE A 559 -1.08 -6.27 23.78
C ILE A 559 -2.12 -5.16 23.78
N VAL A 560 -2.07 -4.28 24.79
CA VAL A 560 -3.00 -3.14 24.92
C VAL A 560 -2.92 -2.26 23.67
N THR A 561 -1.72 -1.89 23.24
CA THR A 561 -1.53 -1.00 22.07
C THR A 561 -1.98 -1.67 20.77
N ALA A 562 -1.67 -2.96 20.56
CA ALA A 562 -2.10 -3.69 19.37
C ALA A 562 -3.62 -3.84 19.29
N TRP A 563 -4.28 -4.09 20.43
CA TRP A 563 -5.73 -4.16 20.49
C TRP A 563 -6.38 -2.80 20.21
N SER A 564 -5.87 -1.74 20.85
CA SER A 564 -6.37 -0.37 20.66
C SER A 564 -6.14 0.17 19.25
N TRP A 565 -5.12 -0.31 18.54
CA TRP A 565 -4.82 0.15 17.18
C TRP A 565 -5.46 -0.72 16.09
N PHE A 566 -5.34 -2.04 16.17
CA PHE A 566 -5.92 -2.96 15.19
C PHE A 566 -7.28 -3.49 15.62
N GLY A 567 -7.38 -4.03 16.84
CA GLY A 567 -8.57 -4.72 17.37
C GLY A 567 -9.85 -3.88 17.33
N VAL A 568 -9.78 -2.60 17.69
CA VAL A 568 -10.95 -1.70 17.67
C VAL A 568 -11.53 -1.50 16.27
N ASN A 569 -10.70 -1.53 15.21
CA ASN A 569 -11.20 -1.43 13.83
C ASN A 569 -11.98 -2.69 13.42
N MET A 570 -11.69 -3.82 14.08
CA MET A 570 -12.32 -5.12 13.78
C MET A 570 -13.70 -5.26 14.43
N LEU A 571 -14.00 -4.44 15.44
CA LEU A 571 -15.31 -4.46 16.11
C LEU A 571 -16.44 -3.97 15.20
N GLY A 572 -16.13 -3.25 14.10
CA GLY A 572 -17.14 -2.77 13.15
C GLY A 572 -18.09 -1.70 13.68
N VAL A 573 -17.97 -1.35 14.96
CA VAL A 573 -18.83 -0.39 15.68
C VAL A 573 -18.04 0.89 15.97
N GLY A 574 -18.70 2.04 15.88
CA GLY A 574 -18.14 3.34 16.21
C GLY A 574 -17.87 4.22 14.99
N LEU A 575 -17.79 5.53 15.22
CA LEU A 575 -17.64 6.55 14.17
C LEU A 575 -16.30 6.47 13.42
N HIS A 576 -15.40 5.59 13.86
CA HIS A 576 -14.03 5.45 13.39
C HIS A 576 -13.67 4.08 12.78
N SER A 577 -14.62 3.20 12.42
CA SER A 577 -14.25 1.90 11.82
C SER A 577 -13.71 2.08 10.40
N TYR A 578 -12.38 2.02 10.18
CA TYR A 578 -11.73 2.32 8.89
C TYR A 578 -11.38 1.10 8.00
N GLY A 579 -11.74 -0.13 8.37
CA GLY A 579 -11.52 -1.30 7.50
C GLY A 579 -11.65 -2.63 8.21
N PHE A 580 -12.44 -3.55 7.63
CA PHE A 580 -12.56 -4.92 8.11
C PHE A 580 -11.38 -5.75 7.58
N MET A 581 -10.65 -6.41 8.48
CA MET A 581 -9.54 -7.30 8.14
C MET A 581 -9.67 -8.63 8.86
N ASP A 582 -10.63 -9.48 8.52
CA ASP A 582 -10.84 -10.78 9.19
C ASP A 582 -9.56 -11.64 9.29
N ALA A 583 -8.67 -11.56 8.29
CA ALA A 583 -7.36 -12.21 8.33
C ALA A 583 -6.42 -11.65 9.40
N ALA A 584 -6.48 -10.34 9.67
CA ALA A 584 -5.67 -9.69 10.71
C ALA A 584 -6.09 -10.08 12.12
N PHE A 585 -7.29 -10.64 12.31
CA PHE A 585 -7.79 -11.03 13.63
C PHE A 585 -6.97 -12.20 14.16
N TRP A 586 -6.76 -13.23 13.32
CA TRP A 586 -5.94 -14.38 13.68
C TRP A 586 -4.48 -13.98 13.92
N TRP A 587 -3.95 -13.03 13.16
CA TRP A 587 -2.61 -12.48 13.41
C TRP A 587 -2.54 -11.71 14.73
N LEU A 588 -3.57 -10.93 15.07
CA LEU A 588 -3.68 -10.24 16.34
C LEU A 588 -3.77 -11.23 17.51
N VAL A 589 -4.61 -12.27 17.40
CA VAL A 589 -4.72 -13.32 18.42
C VAL A 589 -3.39 -14.07 18.58
N ALA A 590 -2.75 -14.47 17.49
CA ALA A 590 -1.44 -15.12 17.52
C ALA A 590 -0.39 -14.21 18.18
N PHE A 591 -0.41 -12.91 17.87
CA PHE A 591 0.43 -11.91 18.53
C PHE A 591 0.16 -11.86 20.03
N VAL A 592 -1.10 -11.71 20.46
CA VAL A 592 -1.47 -11.67 21.89
C VAL A 592 -1.03 -12.93 22.63
N VAL A 593 -1.30 -14.12 22.06
CA VAL A 593 -0.88 -15.41 22.63
C VAL A 593 0.65 -15.47 22.76
N SER A 594 1.39 -15.00 21.75
CA SER A 594 2.86 -14.96 21.82
C SER A 594 3.36 -14.06 22.96
N GLN A 595 2.76 -12.88 23.15
CA GLN A 595 3.15 -11.96 24.22
C GLN A 595 2.81 -12.55 25.60
N LEU A 596 1.63 -13.16 25.76
CA LEU A 596 1.21 -13.85 26.99
C LEU A 596 2.14 -15.03 27.33
N ALA A 597 2.56 -15.80 26.34
CA ALA A 597 3.52 -16.89 26.53
C ALA A 597 4.86 -16.35 27.07
N VAL A 598 5.36 -15.24 26.53
CA VAL A 598 6.61 -14.63 27.04
C VAL A 598 6.43 -14.02 28.43
N ILE A 599 5.27 -13.45 28.75
CA ILE A 599 4.93 -13.00 30.11
C ILE A 599 4.94 -14.18 31.09
N ALA A 600 4.35 -15.32 30.73
CA ALA A 600 4.38 -16.53 31.55
C ALA A 600 5.83 -17.02 31.77
N VAL A 601 6.66 -16.98 30.73
CA VAL A 601 8.10 -17.28 30.83
C VAL A 601 8.83 -16.30 31.75
N ALA A 602 8.47 -15.01 31.72
CA ALA A 602 9.04 -14.00 32.61
C ALA A 602 8.75 -14.28 34.09
N GLY A 603 7.62 -14.94 34.37
CA GLY A 603 7.20 -15.39 35.70
C GLY A 603 7.92 -16.65 36.22
N LEU A 604 8.72 -17.34 35.40
CA LEU A 604 9.45 -18.53 35.84
C LEU A 604 10.47 -18.19 36.95
N PRO A 605 10.75 -19.14 37.88
CA PRO A 605 11.80 -18.97 38.88
C PRO A 605 13.15 -18.65 38.23
N LEU A 606 13.95 -17.78 38.85
CA LEU A 606 15.27 -17.37 38.33
C LEU A 606 16.21 -18.56 38.12
N ALA A 607 16.08 -19.64 38.92
CA ALA A 607 16.85 -20.86 38.72
C ALA A 607 16.64 -21.52 37.35
N LYS A 608 15.50 -21.27 36.69
CA LYS A 608 15.21 -21.75 35.32
C LYS A 608 15.76 -20.83 34.23
N TRP A 609 16.22 -19.63 34.57
CA TRP A 609 16.81 -18.71 33.61
C TRP A 609 18.28 -19.06 33.42
N ARG A 610 18.70 -19.29 32.18
CA ARG A 610 20.10 -19.67 31.89
C ARG A 610 21.11 -18.64 32.39
N SER A 611 20.77 -17.35 32.38
CA SER A 611 21.65 -16.29 32.89
C SER A 611 21.79 -16.27 34.42
N PHE A 612 20.90 -16.93 35.16
CA PHE A 612 20.89 -16.97 36.63
C PHE A 612 20.98 -18.39 37.21
N GLY A 613 21.05 -19.41 36.35
CA GLY A 613 21.31 -20.78 36.76
C GLY A 613 22.76 -20.92 37.24
N VAL A 614 22.94 -21.59 38.38
CA VAL A 614 24.26 -21.92 38.93
C VAL A 614 25.05 -22.63 37.83
N ALA A 615 26.28 -22.17 37.57
CA ALA A 615 27.20 -22.88 36.70
C ALA A 615 27.35 -24.30 37.27
N ALA A 616 26.86 -25.32 36.56
CA ALA A 616 27.34 -26.67 36.78
C ALA A 616 28.85 -26.60 36.52
N ALA A 617 29.62 -26.71 37.60
CA ALA A 617 31.07 -26.76 37.61
C ALA A 617 31.58 -27.97 36.81
#